data_AF-A0A6M3MA98-F1
#
_entry.id   AF-A0A6M3MA98-F1
#
_cell.length_a   1.000
_cell.length_b   1.000
_cell.length_c   1.000
_cell.angle_alpha   90.00
_cell.angle_beta   90.00
_cell.angle_gamma   90.00
#
_symmetry.space_group_name_H-M   'P 1'
#
loop_
_entity.id
_entity.type
_entity.pdbx_description
1 polymer ?
#
loop_
_entity_poly.entity_id
_entity_poly.type
_entity_poly.pdbx_seq_one_letter_code
_entity_poly.pdbx_strand_id
1 'polypeptide(L)'
;MERVYPWCPEKFKGSIEKKRAINEYFKKLQYPMETLAKAPSDRTLKAVDSVLDLLFKNKWVFAASSSSRLLQALALICPVTHTFTLQKASRNVTTGDLIHLLLRDVSGFENEAMYVNEWDRIRRAGLLVWVDIPGRVPGSDKFSGRFASLLNNRILQKKPVLATAAYRGRLPKDGVNYLMTHVEAAIGGGAASAIQEMCVFKDFVVGDDEASFGREVI
;
A
#
# COMPACT_ATOMS: atom_id res chain seq x y z
N MET A 1 -3.20 -20.88 -6.60
CA MET A 1 -2.08 -20.56 -5.67
C MET A 1 -2.69 -20.43 -4.30
N GLU A 2 -2.24 -21.22 -3.33
CA GLU A 2 -2.77 -21.20 -1.96
C GLU A 2 -2.36 -19.90 -1.26
N ARG A 3 -3.30 -19.18 -0.62
CA ARG A 3 -3.03 -17.89 0.03
C ARG A 3 -2.41 -18.09 1.40
N VAL A 4 -1.28 -17.44 1.65
CA VAL A 4 -0.66 -17.45 2.99
C VAL A 4 -1.13 -16.22 3.78
N TYR A 5 -2.04 -16.45 4.73
CA TYR A 5 -2.48 -15.44 5.70
C TYR A 5 -1.34 -15.09 6.68
N PRO A 6 -1.33 -13.89 7.30
CA PRO A 6 -0.12 -13.30 7.89
C PRO A 6 0.55 -14.26 8.88
N TRP A 7 1.86 -14.43 8.70
CA TRP A 7 2.72 -15.21 9.57
C TRP A 7 2.55 -14.74 11.02
N CYS A 8 2.09 -15.66 11.87
CA CYS A 8 1.91 -15.42 13.29
C CYS A 8 2.92 -16.31 14.04
N PRO A 9 4.06 -15.76 14.47
CA PRO A 9 5.10 -16.54 15.14
C PRO A 9 4.59 -17.19 16.43
N GLU A 10 3.58 -16.63 17.11
CA GLU A 10 2.99 -17.25 18.30
C GLU A 10 2.14 -18.49 17.98
N LYS A 11 1.57 -18.56 16.77
CA LYS A 11 0.72 -19.69 16.33
C LYS A 11 1.49 -20.76 15.56
N PHE A 12 2.79 -20.56 15.32
CA PHE A 12 3.60 -21.51 14.58
C PHE A 12 3.87 -22.77 15.42
N LYS A 13 3.36 -23.92 14.95
CA LYS A 13 3.48 -25.22 15.63
C LYS A 13 4.78 -25.99 15.33
N GLY A 14 5.66 -25.45 14.49
CA GLY A 14 6.92 -26.12 14.11
C GLY A 14 8.06 -25.89 15.11
N SER A 15 9.23 -26.49 14.82
CA SER A 15 10.41 -26.35 15.70
C SER A 15 10.96 -24.92 15.74
N ILE A 16 11.73 -24.62 16.79
CA ILE A 16 12.36 -23.31 16.99
C ILE A 16 13.32 -22.98 15.83
N GLU A 17 14.04 -23.97 15.31
CA GLU A 17 14.97 -23.82 14.19
C GLU A 17 14.22 -23.46 12.90
N LYS A 18 13.10 -24.13 12.63
CA LYS A 18 12.24 -23.80 11.49
C LYS A 18 11.68 -22.39 11.62
N LYS A 19 11.21 -22.00 12.81
CA LYS A 19 10.74 -20.64 13.09
C LYS A 19 11.84 -19.61 12.84
N ARG A 20 13.06 -19.89 13.28
CA ARG A 20 14.23 -19.02 13.06
C ARG A 20 14.56 -18.90 11.57
N ALA A 21 14.64 -20.01 10.84
CA ALA A 21 14.93 -20.01 9.41
C ALA A 21 13.87 -19.23 8.61
N ILE A 22 12.59 -19.39 8.97
CA ILE A 22 11.48 -18.64 8.39
C ILE A 22 11.62 -17.14 8.68
N ASN A 23 11.88 -16.77 9.95
CA ASN A 23 12.10 -15.37 10.32
C ASN A 23 13.33 -14.76 9.62
N GLU A 24 14.42 -15.52 9.46
CA GLU A 24 15.60 -15.07 8.71
C GLU A 24 15.31 -14.87 7.23
N TYR A 25 14.55 -15.79 6.61
CA TYR A 25 14.11 -15.65 5.24
C TYR A 25 13.23 -14.39 5.07
N PHE A 26 12.30 -14.15 6.00
CA PHE A 26 11.44 -12.97 5.97
C PHE A 26 12.22 -11.68 6.22
N LYS A 27 13.24 -11.72 7.09
CA LYS A 27 14.18 -10.61 7.26
C LYS A 27 14.95 -10.31 5.98
N LYS A 28 15.42 -11.35 5.27
CA LYS A 28 16.10 -11.19 3.96
C LYS A 28 15.17 -10.58 2.90
N LEU A 29 13.89 -10.96 2.91
CA LEU A 29 12.86 -10.37 2.04
C LEU A 29 12.36 -9.00 2.49
N GLN A 30 12.88 -8.46 3.61
CA GLN A 30 12.45 -7.19 4.20
C GLN A 30 10.93 -7.15 4.45
N TYR A 31 10.41 -8.27 4.94
CA TYR A 31 9.02 -8.42 5.28
C TYR A 31 8.59 -7.39 6.35
N PRO A 32 7.45 -6.71 6.20
CA PRO A 32 6.92 -5.82 7.23
C PRO A 32 6.41 -6.66 8.41
N MET A 33 7.24 -6.78 9.46
CA MET A 33 6.97 -7.57 10.67
C MET A 33 5.94 -6.94 11.64
N GLU A 34 5.06 -6.09 11.14
CA GLU A 34 4.09 -5.40 11.98
C GLU A 34 2.97 -6.38 12.40
N THR A 35 2.82 -6.54 13.70
CA THR A 35 1.78 -7.38 14.30
C THR A 35 0.51 -6.58 14.42
N LEU A 36 -0.61 -7.15 13.97
CA LEU A 36 -1.92 -6.55 14.22
C LEU A 36 -2.23 -6.63 15.72
N ALA A 37 -2.53 -5.48 16.34
CA ALA A 37 -2.89 -5.42 17.75
C ALA A 37 -4.14 -6.25 18.11
N LYS A 38 -5.04 -6.49 17.13
CA LYS A 38 -6.23 -7.33 17.29
C LYS A 38 -6.50 -8.10 16.01
N ALA A 39 -7.06 -9.31 16.12
CA ALA A 39 -7.51 -10.09 14.98
C ALA A 39 -8.47 -9.26 14.09
N PRO A 40 -8.33 -9.32 12.75
CA PRO A 40 -9.27 -8.69 11.83
C PRO A 40 -10.66 -9.30 11.98
N SER A 41 -11.71 -8.51 11.74
CA SER A 41 -13.05 -9.06 11.58
C SER A 41 -13.21 -9.71 10.21
N ASP A 42 -14.20 -10.60 10.05
CA ASP A 42 -14.54 -11.20 8.75
C ASP A 42 -14.79 -10.15 7.66
N ARG A 43 -15.38 -9.03 8.07
CA ARG A 43 -15.57 -7.83 7.26
C ARG A 43 -14.25 -7.32 6.67
N THR A 44 -13.23 -7.18 7.51
CA THR A 44 -11.89 -6.76 7.09
C THR A 44 -11.24 -7.82 6.21
N LEU A 45 -11.39 -9.11 6.54
CA LEU A 45 -10.82 -10.20 5.74
C LEU A 45 -11.40 -10.24 4.33
N LYS A 46 -12.72 -10.07 4.17
CA LYS A 46 -13.37 -9.97 2.85
C LYS A 46 -12.84 -8.80 2.03
N ALA A 47 -12.63 -7.64 2.66
CA ALA A 47 -12.03 -6.48 2.00
C ALA A 47 -10.59 -6.79 1.54
N VAL A 48 -9.77 -7.34 2.43
CA VAL A 48 -8.39 -7.78 2.14
C VAL A 48 -8.36 -8.77 0.97
N ASP A 49 -9.22 -9.78 1.00
CA ASP A 49 -9.30 -10.80 -0.05
C ASP A 49 -9.65 -10.19 -1.41
N SER A 50 -10.62 -9.27 -1.44
CA SER A 50 -11.02 -8.59 -2.68
C SER A 50 -9.90 -7.75 -3.29
N VAL A 51 -9.04 -7.15 -2.44
CA VAL A 51 -7.86 -6.39 -2.87
C VAL A 51 -6.76 -7.35 -3.34
N LEU A 52 -6.46 -8.39 -2.56
CA LEU A 52 -5.44 -9.40 -2.89
C LEU A 52 -5.71 -10.09 -4.23
N ASP A 53 -6.98 -10.39 -4.54
CA ASP A 53 -7.36 -10.99 -5.83
C ASP A 53 -6.95 -10.15 -7.03
N LEU A 54 -7.01 -8.81 -6.89
CA LEU A 54 -6.57 -7.88 -7.91
C LEU A 54 -5.04 -7.77 -7.94
N LEU A 55 -4.41 -7.67 -6.76
CA LEU A 55 -2.95 -7.55 -6.65
C LEU A 55 -2.23 -8.78 -7.20
N PHE A 56 -2.75 -10.00 -6.98
CA PHE A 56 -2.19 -11.23 -7.55
C PHE A 56 -2.34 -11.32 -9.08
N LYS A 57 -3.35 -10.64 -9.64
CA LYS A 57 -3.50 -10.42 -11.09
C LYS A 57 -2.69 -9.23 -11.59
N ASN A 58 -1.79 -8.70 -10.75
CA ASN A 58 -0.89 -7.62 -11.06
C ASN A 58 -1.61 -6.29 -11.40
N LYS A 59 -2.85 -6.13 -10.92
CA LYS A 59 -3.63 -4.90 -11.04
C LYS A 59 -3.25 -3.93 -9.93
N TRP A 60 -3.32 -2.64 -10.22
CA TRP A 60 -3.19 -1.62 -9.19
C TRP A 60 -4.56 -1.42 -8.54
N VAL A 61 -4.57 -1.05 -7.26
CA VAL A 61 -5.79 -0.88 -6.48
C VAL A 61 -5.72 0.45 -5.77
N PHE A 62 -6.78 1.24 -5.88
CA PHE A 62 -7.01 2.41 -5.05
C PHE A 62 -8.13 2.09 -4.06
N ALA A 63 -7.78 1.89 -2.79
CA ALA A 63 -8.69 1.53 -1.73
C ALA A 63 -9.04 2.75 -0.87
N ALA A 64 -10.30 3.17 -0.92
CA ALA A 64 -10.82 4.28 -0.14
C ALA A 64 -11.73 3.77 0.99
N SER A 65 -11.68 4.39 2.16
CA SER A 65 -12.61 4.07 3.25
C SER A 65 -12.75 5.21 4.25
N SER A 66 -13.91 5.28 4.89
CA SER A 66 -14.10 6.09 6.11
C SER A 66 -13.49 5.46 7.37
N SER A 67 -13.07 4.19 7.31
CA SER A 67 -12.47 3.49 8.43
C SER A 67 -10.95 3.39 8.29
N SER A 68 -10.23 4.24 9.02
CA SER A 68 -8.77 4.18 9.11
C SER A 68 -8.29 2.80 9.58
N ARG A 69 -9.04 2.12 10.44
CA ARG A 69 -8.72 0.76 10.90
C ARG A 69 -8.76 -0.26 9.76
N LEU A 70 -9.72 -0.15 8.84
CA LEU A 70 -9.78 -1.04 7.68
C LEU A 70 -8.62 -0.78 6.73
N LEU A 71 -8.29 0.49 6.46
CA LEU A 71 -7.15 0.85 5.60
C LEU A 71 -5.82 0.41 6.21
N GLN A 72 -5.63 0.57 7.52
CA GLN A 72 -4.47 0.02 8.23
C GLN A 72 -4.40 -1.50 8.08
N ALA A 73 -5.51 -2.21 8.24
CA ALA A 73 -5.52 -3.65 8.05
C ALA A 73 -5.16 -4.07 6.61
N LEU A 74 -5.65 -3.35 5.59
CA LEU A 74 -5.23 -3.55 4.20
C LEU A 74 -3.72 -3.33 4.04
N ALA A 75 -3.21 -2.22 4.56
CA ALA A 75 -1.80 -1.86 4.48
C ALA A 75 -0.90 -2.85 5.23
N LEU A 76 -1.39 -3.55 6.25
CA LEU A 76 -0.62 -4.52 7.01
C LEU A 76 -0.72 -5.93 6.42
N ILE A 77 -1.92 -6.37 6.03
CA ILE A 77 -2.14 -7.76 5.62
C ILE A 77 -1.79 -7.98 4.15
N CYS A 78 -2.16 -7.05 3.26
CA CYS A 78 -1.93 -7.23 1.82
C CYS A 78 -0.45 -7.41 1.44
N PRO A 79 0.49 -6.54 1.88
CA PRO A 79 1.90 -6.71 1.52
C PRO A 79 2.51 -7.96 2.12
N VAL A 80 2.07 -8.32 3.31
CA VAL A 80 2.46 -9.56 3.99
C VAL A 80 2.06 -10.79 3.19
N THR A 81 0.77 -10.91 2.88
CA THR A 81 0.24 -12.05 2.13
C THR A 81 0.79 -12.08 0.71
N HIS A 82 0.95 -10.92 0.07
CA HIS A 82 1.59 -10.80 -1.24
C HIS A 82 3.04 -11.29 -1.20
N THR A 83 3.84 -10.86 -0.21
CA THR A 83 5.24 -11.29 -0.06
C THR A 83 5.36 -12.78 0.19
N PHE A 84 4.52 -13.37 1.03
CA PHE A 84 4.57 -14.82 1.25
C PHE A 84 4.14 -15.62 0.03
N THR A 85 3.10 -15.16 -0.65
CA THR A 85 2.50 -15.92 -1.75
C THR A 85 3.36 -15.85 -3.01
N LEU A 86 3.97 -14.70 -3.31
CA LEU A 86 4.77 -14.49 -4.52
C LEU A 86 6.28 -14.46 -4.29
N GLN A 87 6.75 -14.54 -3.04
CA GLN A 87 8.16 -14.44 -2.67
C GLN A 87 8.84 -13.14 -3.16
N LYS A 88 8.06 -12.05 -3.23
CA LYS A 88 8.55 -10.71 -3.62
C LYS A 88 8.45 -9.75 -2.45
N ALA A 89 9.53 -9.02 -2.17
CA ALA A 89 9.54 -7.99 -1.13
C ALA A 89 8.45 -6.94 -1.38
N SER A 90 7.66 -6.60 -0.38
CA SER A 90 6.67 -5.52 -0.44
C SER A 90 7.15 -4.34 0.40
N ARG A 91 6.70 -3.12 0.09
CA ARG A 91 7.04 -1.92 0.87
C ARG A 91 5.85 -1.03 1.10
N ASN A 92 5.75 -0.54 2.33
CA ASN A 92 4.77 0.45 2.73
C ASN A 92 5.46 1.81 2.81
N VAL A 93 4.82 2.83 2.27
CA VAL A 93 5.32 4.22 2.30
C VAL A 93 4.16 5.17 2.51
N THR A 94 4.41 6.25 3.22
CA THR A 94 3.55 7.44 3.22
C THR A 94 4.11 8.48 2.23
N THR A 95 3.31 9.47 1.88
CA THR A 95 3.79 10.62 1.09
C THR A 95 4.94 11.35 1.81
N GLY A 96 4.89 11.41 3.15
CA GLY A 96 5.97 11.99 3.97
C GLY A 96 7.28 11.22 3.87
N ASP A 97 7.23 9.89 3.90
CA ASP A 97 8.43 9.04 3.76
C ASP A 97 9.12 9.28 2.41
N LEU A 98 8.33 9.35 1.33
CA LEU A 98 8.87 9.60 -0.01
C LEU A 98 9.51 10.99 -0.12
N ILE A 99 8.87 12.02 0.44
CA ILE A 99 9.41 13.38 0.43
C ILE A 99 10.69 13.47 1.24
N HIS A 100 10.73 12.83 2.41
CA HIS A 100 11.91 12.79 3.26
C HIS A 100 13.10 12.16 2.53
N LEU A 101 12.88 11.07 1.79
CA LEU A 101 13.90 10.45 0.94
C LEU A 101 14.35 11.38 -0.19
N LEU A 102 13.42 12.03 -0.88
CA LEU A 102 13.71 12.91 -2.02
C LEU A 102 14.39 14.22 -1.63
N LEU A 103 14.08 14.80 -0.47
CA LEU A 103 14.74 15.99 0.05
C LEU A 103 16.19 15.73 0.43
N ARG A 104 16.48 14.54 0.96
CA ARG A 104 17.84 14.17 1.40
C ARG A 104 18.78 13.87 0.24
N ASP A 105 18.24 13.41 -0.88
CA ASP A 105 18.95 13.24 -2.17
C ASP A 105 19.59 14.56 -2.67
N VAL A 106 19.08 15.72 -2.25
CA VAL A 106 19.59 17.05 -2.65
C VAL A 106 20.67 17.58 -1.70
N SER A 107 20.82 16.99 -0.52
CA SER A 107 21.52 17.63 0.61
C SER A 107 22.97 17.17 0.84
N GLY A 108 23.48 16.18 0.10
CA GLY A 108 24.90 15.79 0.12
C GLY A 108 25.44 15.26 1.47
N PHE A 109 24.57 14.88 2.42
CA PHE A 109 25.01 14.39 3.74
C PHE A 109 25.53 12.95 3.71
N GLU A 110 26.43 12.64 4.66
CA GLU A 110 27.32 11.47 4.83
C GLU A 110 26.69 10.05 4.86
N ASN A 111 25.43 9.86 4.45
CA ASN A 111 24.76 8.55 4.42
C ASN A 111 24.06 8.25 3.07
N GLU A 112 24.55 8.85 1.99
CA GLU A 112 24.02 8.74 0.62
C GLU A 112 23.76 7.27 0.19
N ALA A 113 24.66 6.35 0.53
CA ALA A 113 24.53 4.92 0.22
C ALA A 113 23.31 4.26 0.89
N MET A 114 22.93 4.65 2.12
CA MET A 114 21.78 4.08 2.81
C MET A 114 20.45 4.57 2.20
N TYR A 115 20.38 5.81 1.72
CA TYR A 115 19.17 6.41 1.17
C TYR A 115 18.92 6.02 -0.29
N VAL A 116 19.96 6.01 -1.12
CA VAL A 116 19.89 5.46 -2.48
C VAL A 116 19.37 4.03 -2.42
N ASN A 117 19.82 3.25 -1.44
CA ASN A 117 19.34 1.90 -1.20
C ASN A 117 17.84 1.85 -0.85
N GLU A 118 17.29 2.80 -0.10
CA GLU A 118 15.87 2.79 0.29
C GLU A 118 14.94 3.23 -0.86
N TRP A 119 15.33 4.26 -1.64
CA TRP A 119 14.60 4.63 -2.85
C TRP A 119 14.58 3.49 -3.87
N ASP A 120 15.72 2.83 -4.07
CA ASP A 120 15.79 1.68 -4.99
C ASP A 120 14.96 0.50 -4.50
N ARG A 121 14.87 0.27 -3.18
CA ARG A 121 13.98 -0.75 -2.60
C ARG A 121 12.52 -0.43 -2.88
N ILE A 122 12.10 0.82 -2.74
CA ILE A 122 10.73 1.26 -3.07
C ILE A 122 10.42 1.05 -4.55
N ARG A 123 11.32 1.48 -5.43
CA ARG A 123 11.19 1.27 -6.89
C ARG A 123 11.08 -0.22 -7.23
N ARG A 124 11.90 -1.06 -6.60
CA ARG A 124 11.99 -2.48 -6.93
C ARG A 124 10.99 -3.36 -6.17
N ALA A 125 10.28 -2.85 -5.17
CA ALA A 125 9.31 -3.61 -4.37
C ALA A 125 8.26 -4.31 -5.26
N GLY A 126 8.06 -5.61 -5.03
CA GLY A 126 7.05 -6.43 -5.70
C GLY A 126 5.65 -5.85 -5.54
N LEU A 127 5.29 -5.39 -4.35
CA LEU A 127 4.11 -4.56 -4.11
C LEU A 127 4.55 -3.27 -3.39
N LEU A 128 4.08 -2.14 -3.88
CA LEU A 128 4.18 -0.86 -3.18
C LEU A 128 2.82 -0.54 -2.58
N VAL A 129 2.76 -0.40 -1.26
CA VAL A 129 1.59 0.08 -0.54
C VAL A 129 1.81 1.55 -0.22
N TRP A 130 1.08 2.44 -0.88
CA TRP A 130 1.12 3.87 -0.59
C TRP A 130 -0.01 4.20 0.38
N VAL A 131 0.37 4.39 1.63
CA VAL A 131 -0.53 4.57 2.77
C VAL A 131 -1.01 6.01 2.81
N ASP A 132 -2.33 6.16 2.81
CA ASP A 132 -3.06 7.43 2.96
C ASP A 132 -2.52 8.57 2.10
N ILE A 133 -2.57 8.40 0.77
CA ILE A 133 -2.03 9.38 -0.20
C ILE A 133 -2.51 10.81 0.06
N PRO A 134 -3.80 11.07 0.35
CA PRO A 134 -4.29 12.43 0.59
C PRO A 134 -3.75 13.10 1.86
N GLY A 135 -2.99 12.37 2.69
CA GLY A 135 -2.29 12.93 3.85
C GLY A 135 -1.43 14.12 3.41
N ARG A 136 -1.89 15.33 3.70
CA ARG A 136 -1.24 16.56 3.22
C ARG A 136 0.13 16.72 3.86
N VAL A 137 1.16 16.67 3.03
CA VAL A 137 2.51 17.12 3.38
C VAL A 137 2.76 18.44 2.65
N PRO A 138 3.00 19.56 3.35
CA PRO A 138 3.23 20.85 2.72
C PRO A 138 4.37 20.81 1.68
N GLY A 139 4.13 21.34 0.48
CA GLY A 139 5.12 21.38 -0.60
C GLY A 139 5.38 20.04 -1.29
N SER A 140 4.56 19.02 -1.05
CA SER A 140 4.62 17.69 -1.67
C SER A 140 4.43 17.71 -3.19
N ASP A 141 3.59 18.63 -3.68
CA ASP A 141 3.33 18.90 -5.09
C ASP A 141 4.60 19.20 -5.91
N LYS A 142 5.62 19.80 -5.28
CA LYS A 142 6.93 20.06 -5.90
C LYS A 142 7.65 18.77 -6.31
N PHE A 143 7.29 17.63 -5.74
CA PHE A 143 7.87 16.31 -6.05
C PHE A 143 7.02 15.51 -7.05
N SER A 144 5.96 16.10 -7.61
CA SER A 144 5.05 15.46 -8.58
C SER A 144 5.76 14.70 -9.69
N GLY A 145 6.78 15.30 -10.33
CA GLY A 145 7.56 14.62 -11.37
C GLY A 145 8.31 13.38 -10.89
N ARG A 146 8.78 13.37 -9.63
CA ARG A 146 9.46 12.21 -9.02
C ARG A 146 8.46 11.11 -8.66
N PHE A 147 7.28 11.48 -8.15
CA PHE A 147 6.19 10.53 -7.92
C PHE A 147 5.70 9.88 -9.22
N ALA A 148 5.46 10.69 -10.26
CA ALA A 148 5.09 10.19 -11.57
C ALA A 148 6.16 9.25 -12.16
N SER A 149 7.44 9.59 -12.01
CA SER A 149 8.56 8.73 -12.42
C SER A 149 8.59 7.39 -11.67
N LEU A 150 8.35 7.41 -10.36
CA LEU A 150 8.20 6.18 -9.56
C LEU A 150 7.06 5.31 -10.11
N LEU A 151 5.87 5.88 -10.32
CA LEU A 151 4.71 5.15 -10.82
C LEU A 151 4.95 4.62 -12.24
N ASN A 152 5.49 5.42 -13.15
CA ASN A 152 5.84 4.99 -14.52
C ASN A 152 6.85 3.84 -14.52
N ASN A 153 7.85 3.87 -13.65
CA ASN A 153 8.77 2.75 -13.52
C ASN A 153 8.05 1.46 -13.11
N ARG A 154 7.06 1.55 -12.21
CA ARG A 154 6.27 0.40 -11.79
C ARG A 154 5.35 -0.12 -12.89
N ILE A 155 4.78 0.76 -13.72
CA ILE A 155 4.02 0.38 -14.92
C ILE A 155 4.91 -0.44 -15.86
N LEU A 156 6.10 0.08 -16.19
CA LEU A 156 7.07 -0.60 -17.07
C LEU A 156 7.51 -1.96 -16.53
N GLN A 157 7.73 -2.05 -15.21
CA GLN A 157 8.13 -3.31 -14.56
C GLN A 157 6.96 -4.24 -14.26
N LYS A 158 5.73 -3.84 -14.59
CA LYS A 158 4.50 -4.57 -14.27
C LYS A 158 4.47 -4.93 -12.78
N LYS A 159 4.62 -3.94 -11.88
CA LYS A 159 4.56 -4.14 -10.43
C LYS A 159 3.35 -3.43 -9.83
N PRO A 160 2.50 -4.11 -9.04
CA PRO A 160 1.25 -3.54 -8.54
C PRO A 160 1.49 -2.44 -7.51
N VAL A 161 0.54 -1.51 -7.42
CA VAL A 161 0.45 -0.52 -6.35
C VAL A 161 -0.86 -0.72 -5.61
N LEU A 162 -0.82 -0.73 -4.29
CA LEU A 162 -1.98 -0.56 -3.43
C LEU A 162 -1.93 0.85 -2.86
N ALA A 163 -2.71 1.76 -3.42
CA ALA A 163 -2.92 3.09 -2.87
C ALA A 163 -4.08 3.06 -1.89
N THR A 164 -3.95 3.75 -0.75
CA THR A 164 -5.06 3.90 0.20
C THR A 164 -5.37 5.38 0.42
N ALA A 165 -6.64 5.67 0.70
CA ALA A 165 -7.11 7.03 0.99
C ALA A 165 -8.21 7.00 2.05
N ALA A 166 -7.96 7.64 3.19
CA ALA A 166 -9.00 7.88 4.17
C ALA A 166 -9.90 9.04 3.73
N TYR A 167 -11.21 8.92 3.97
CA TYR A 167 -12.15 10.04 3.82
C TYR A 167 -13.07 10.14 5.03
N ARG A 168 -13.74 11.29 5.19
CA ARG A 168 -14.74 11.49 6.24
C ARG A 168 -16.14 11.58 5.64
N GLY A 169 -17.11 11.00 6.33
CA GLY A 169 -18.52 11.05 5.92
C GLY A 169 -18.83 10.13 4.74
N ARG A 170 -19.83 10.51 3.93
CA ARG A 170 -20.19 9.81 2.70
C ARG A 170 -19.51 10.46 1.52
N LEU A 171 -18.97 9.65 0.60
CA LEU A 171 -18.49 10.17 -0.68
C LEU A 171 -19.66 10.75 -1.49
N PRO A 172 -19.44 11.84 -2.24
CA PRO A 172 -20.43 12.34 -3.18
C PRO A 172 -20.70 11.31 -4.29
N LYS A 173 -21.74 11.53 -5.10
CA LYS A 173 -22.07 10.65 -6.25
C LYS A 173 -20.87 10.42 -7.18
N ASP A 174 -19.99 11.43 -7.28
CA ASP A 174 -18.73 11.36 -8.00
C ASP A 174 -17.54 11.21 -7.03
N GLY A 175 -17.59 10.15 -6.21
CA GLY A 175 -16.65 9.93 -5.12
C GLY A 175 -15.20 9.75 -5.58
N VAL A 176 -15.00 9.17 -6.78
CA VAL A 176 -13.67 8.97 -7.37
C VAL A 176 -13.06 10.32 -7.71
N ASN A 177 -13.75 11.19 -8.47
CA ASN A 177 -13.17 12.50 -8.82
C ASN A 177 -12.93 13.34 -7.57
N TYR A 178 -13.82 13.30 -6.59
CA TYR A 178 -13.61 13.97 -5.30
C TYR A 178 -12.31 13.51 -4.61
N LEU A 179 -12.08 12.20 -4.52
CA LEU A 179 -10.85 11.65 -3.93
C LEU A 179 -9.62 11.99 -4.77
N MET A 180 -9.74 11.94 -6.10
CA MET A 180 -8.64 12.24 -7.00
C MET A 180 -8.21 13.71 -6.94
N THR A 181 -9.12 14.67 -6.72
CA THR A 181 -8.73 16.06 -6.45
C THR A 181 -7.87 16.18 -5.19
N HIS A 182 -8.13 15.38 -4.16
CA HIS A 182 -7.33 15.39 -2.93
C HIS A 182 -5.98 14.70 -3.12
N VAL A 183 -5.96 13.61 -3.91
CA VAL A 183 -4.72 12.94 -4.33
C VAL A 183 -3.85 13.90 -5.16
N GLU A 184 -4.43 14.58 -6.15
CA GLU A 184 -3.74 15.57 -6.98
C GLU A 184 -3.16 16.70 -6.14
N ALA A 185 -3.90 17.21 -5.15
CA ALA A 185 -3.38 18.21 -4.24
C ALA A 185 -2.19 17.71 -3.38
N ALA A 186 -2.06 16.40 -3.17
CA ALA A 186 -1.01 15.79 -2.35
C ALA A 186 0.20 15.29 -3.14
N ILE A 187 0.03 14.87 -4.39
CA ILE A 187 1.12 14.28 -5.19
C ILE A 187 1.26 14.88 -6.59
N GLY A 188 0.44 15.86 -6.94
CA GLY A 188 0.41 16.54 -8.24
C GLY A 188 -0.30 15.75 -9.35
N GLY A 189 -0.70 16.47 -10.41
CA GLY A 189 -1.54 15.96 -11.49
C GLY A 189 -0.97 14.73 -12.20
N GLY A 190 0.31 14.75 -12.59
CA GLY A 190 0.91 13.63 -13.33
C GLY A 190 0.89 12.30 -12.57
N ALA A 191 1.16 12.32 -11.26
CA ALA A 191 1.09 11.12 -10.43
C ALA A 191 -0.35 10.70 -10.13
N ALA A 192 -1.25 11.67 -9.92
CA ALA A 192 -2.68 11.42 -9.75
C ALA A 192 -3.31 10.77 -11.00
N SER A 193 -2.98 11.24 -12.21
CA SER A 193 -3.45 10.65 -13.47
C SER A 193 -2.99 9.20 -13.61
N ALA A 194 -1.73 8.88 -13.30
CA ALA A 194 -1.24 7.50 -13.33
C ALA A 194 -2.00 6.59 -12.36
N ILE A 195 -2.35 7.09 -11.16
CA ILE A 195 -3.21 6.36 -10.21
C ILE A 195 -4.61 6.17 -10.80
N GLN A 196 -5.21 7.22 -11.35
CA GLN A 196 -6.57 7.18 -11.89
C GLN A 196 -6.71 6.22 -13.07
N GLU A 197 -5.72 6.19 -13.97
CA GLU A 197 -5.74 5.33 -15.16
C GLU A 197 -5.45 3.86 -14.85
N MET A 198 -4.55 3.59 -13.89
CA MET A 198 -4.04 2.24 -13.66
C MET A 198 -4.78 1.49 -12.55
N CYS A 199 -5.38 2.20 -11.60
CA CYS A 199 -6.01 1.58 -10.43
C CYS A 199 -7.45 1.13 -10.71
N VAL A 200 -7.78 -0.05 -10.21
CA VAL A 200 -9.17 -0.41 -9.93
C VAL A 200 -9.57 0.27 -8.62
N PHE A 201 -10.64 1.06 -8.65
CA PHE A 201 -11.15 1.77 -7.47
C PHE A 201 -12.04 0.87 -6.62
N LYS A 202 -11.73 0.82 -5.31
CA LYS A 202 -12.51 0.08 -4.31
C LYS A 202 -12.89 1.01 -3.17
N ASP A 203 -14.18 1.27 -3.04
CA ASP A 203 -14.73 2.00 -1.89
C ASP A 203 -15.26 1.02 -0.84
N PHE A 204 -14.68 1.09 0.35
CA PHE A 204 -15.09 0.33 1.53
C PHE A 204 -15.85 1.24 2.48
N VAL A 205 -17.15 1.37 2.26
CA VAL A 205 -18.04 2.09 3.18
C VAL A 205 -18.24 1.25 4.44
N VAL A 206 -17.94 1.83 5.61
CA VAL A 206 -18.39 1.26 6.89
C VAL A 206 -19.73 1.88 7.24
N GLY A 207 -20.82 1.28 6.74
CA GLY A 207 -22.17 1.56 7.22
C GLY A 207 -22.45 0.87 8.56
N ASP A 208 -23.39 1.44 9.33
CA ASP A 208 -23.93 0.86 10.58
C ASP A 208 -24.70 -0.45 10.33
N ASP A 209 -25.15 -0.71 9.10
CA ASP A 209 -25.84 -1.93 8.69
C ASP A 209 -24.98 -2.81 7.76
N GLU A 210 -25.06 -4.13 7.98
CA GLU A 210 -24.23 -5.20 7.38
C GLU A 210 -24.38 -5.39 5.85
N ALA A 211 -25.19 -4.59 5.15
CA ALA A 211 -25.67 -4.93 3.80
C ALA A 211 -24.91 -4.28 2.61
N SER A 212 -24.03 -3.31 2.82
CA SER A 212 -23.36 -2.60 1.71
C SER A 212 -21.86 -2.88 1.69
N PHE A 213 -21.44 -3.95 1.02
CA PHE A 213 -20.02 -4.27 0.83
C PHE A 213 -19.57 -4.08 -0.62
N GLY A 214 -18.64 -3.14 -0.82
CA GLY A 214 -17.86 -2.98 -2.04
C GLY A 214 -18.69 -2.60 -3.26
N ARG A 215 -18.96 -1.30 -3.45
CA ARG A 215 -19.30 -0.82 -4.79
C ARG A 215 -18.01 -0.69 -5.57
N GLU A 216 -17.91 -1.46 -6.64
CA GLU A 216 -16.95 -1.18 -7.71
C GLU A 216 -17.49 0.06 -8.41
N VAL A 217 -16.78 1.18 -8.26
CA VAL A 217 -17.07 2.39 -9.03
C VAL A 217 -16.31 2.22 -10.33
N ILE A 218 -17.03 1.89 -11.40
CA ILE A 218 -16.51 1.83 -12.77
C ILE A 218 -16.42 3.25 -13.31
#